data_AF-A0A4S8QEJ9-F1
#
_entry.id   AF-A0A4S8QEJ9-F1
#
_cell.length_a   1.000
_cell.length_b   1.000
_cell.length_c   1.000
_cell.angle_alpha   90.00
_cell.angle_beta   90.00
_cell.angle_gamma   90.00
#
_symmetry.space_group_name_H-M   'P 1'
#
loop_
_entity.id
_entity.type
_entity.pdbx_description
1 polymer ?
#
loop_
_entity_poly.entity_id
_entity_poly.type
_entity_poly.pdbx_seq_one_letter_code
_entity_poly.pdbx_strand_id
1 'polypeptide(L)' 'MSNTGPWRKSSRSGGGQDNNCVEVRLDNDAPQVSDSKLADDRPILTVTPGSYNGLLAWVKHHGRQ' A
#
# COMPACT_ATOMS: atom_id res chain seq x y z
N MET A 1 2.04 22.39 -6.03
CA MET A 1 0.95 21.42 -6.27
C MET A 1 1.54 20.04 -6.01
N SER A 2 1.04 19.30 -5.02
CA SER A 2 1.53 17.95 -4.72
C SER A 2 1.14 17.00 -5.84
N ASN A 3 2.10 16.22 -6.36
CA ASN A 3 1.83 15.17 -7.34
C ASN A 3 1.47 13.87 -6.60
N THR A 4 0.25 13.81 -6.09
CA THR A 4 -0.28 12.66 -5.36
C THR A 4 -1.11 11.78 -6.30
N GLY A 5 -0.65 10.56 -6.53
CA GLY A 5 -1.37 9.55 -7.30
C GLY A 5 -2.56 8.94 -6.54
N PRO A 6 -3.49 8.27 -7.25
CA PRO A 6 -4.62 7.60 -6.61
C PRO A 6 -4.17 6.37 -5.80
N TRP A 7 -4.97 6.00 -4.79
CA TRP A 7 -4.80 4.74 -4.07
C TRP A 7 -5.01 3.53 -4.99
N ARG A 8 -4.08 2.58 -4.93
CA ARG A 8 -4.17 1.30 -5.63
C ARG A 8 -4.57 0.21 -4.64
N LYS A 9 -5.73 -0.39 -4.90
CA LYS A 9 -6.25 -1.56 -4.19
C LYS A 9 -5.73 -2.84 -4.82
N SER A 10 -5.36 -3.81 -3.99
CA SER A 10 -4.98 -5.15 -4.46
C SER A 10 -6.18 -5.86 -5.07
N SER A 11 -5.99 -6.55 -6.20
CA SER A 11 -7.01 -7.42 -6.79
C SER A 11 -7.31 -8.67 -5.94
N ARG A 12 -6.49 -8.93 -4.90
CA ARG A 12 -6.71 -10.01 -3.93
C ARG A 12 -7.56 -9.59 -2.75
N SER A 13 -7.89 -8.30 -2.62
CA SER A 13 -8.77 -7.78 -1.56
C SER A 13 -10.22 -7.87 -2.04
N GLY A 14 -10.98 -8.86 -1.55
CA GLY A 14 -12.42 -8.96 -1.76
C GLY A 14 -13.24 -8.02 -0.86
N GLY A 15 -14.58 -8.10 -0.94
CA GLY A 15 -15.50 -7.27 -0.14
C GLY A 15 -15.87 -7.82 1.26
N GLY A 16 -15.34 -8.98 1.64
CA GLY A 16 -15.58 -9.61 2.95
C GLY A 16 -14.67 -9.07 4.06
N GLN A 17 -15.07 -9.24 5.32
CA GLN A 17 -14.36 -8.73 6.51
C GLN A 17 -12.97 -9.35 6.71
N ASP A 18 -12.73 -10.55 6.17
CA ASP A 18 -11.47 -11.29 6.30
C ASP A 18 -10.39 -10.91 5.27
N ASN A 19 -10.65 -9.94 4.37
CA ASN A 19 -9.69 -9.56 3.35
C ASN A 19 -8.60 -8.64 3.91
N ASN A 20 -7.33 -8.82 3.54
CA ASN A 20 -6.28 -7.88 3.92
C ASN A 20 -6.37 -6.63 3.01
N CYS A 21 -6.87 -5.51 3.54
CA CYS A 21 -7.20 -4.30 2.76
C CYS A 21 -6.09 -3.24 2.88
N VAL A 22 -4.89 -3.58 2.41
CA VAL A 22 -3.78 -2.63 2.32
C VAL A 22 -3.75 -2.01 0.92
N GLU A 23 -3.72 -0.68 0.85
CA GLU A 23 -3.55 0.09 -0.38
C GLU A 23 -2.25 0.89 -0.37
N VAL A 24 -1.79 1.19 -1.58
CA VAL A 24 -0.57 1.97 -1.80
C VAL A 24 -0.83 3.13 -2.77
N ARG A 25 -0.16 4.26 -2.58
CA ARG A 25 -0.08 5.35 -3.55
C ARG A 25 1.32 5.97 -3.59
N LEU A 26 1.55 6.86 -4.53
CA LEU A 26 2.75 7.71 -4.57
C LEU A 26 2.34 9.15 -4.25
N ASP A 27 3.11 9.81 -3.39
CA ASP A 27 3.00 11.24 -3.10
C ASP A 27 4.36 11.89 -3.34
N ASN A 28 4.51 12.64 -4.43
CA ASN A 28 5.81 13.22 -4.86
C ASN A 28 6.96 12.18 -4.80
N ASP A 29 6.72 11.00 -5.41
CA ASP A 29 7.61 9.84 -5.45
C ASP A 29 7.83 9.10 -4.11
N ALA A 30 7.31 9.60 -2.99
CA ALA A 30 7.30 8.87 -1.73
C ALA A 30 6.14 7.85 -1.71
N PRO A 31 6.42 6.55 -1.54
CA PRO A 31 5.35 5.58 -1.39
C PRO A 31 4.64 5.77 -0.06
N GLN A 32 3.31 5.69 -0.11
CA GLN A 32 2.44 5.76 1.05
C GLN A 32 1.61 4.49 1.12
N VAL A 33 1.54 3.92 2.31
CA VAL A 33 0.79 2.69 2.62
C VAL A 33 -0.29 3.02 3.63
N SER A 34 -1.47 2.44 3.44
CA SER A 34 -2.60 2.66 4.33
C SER A 34 -3.54 1.46 4.35
N ASP A 35 -4.20 1.22 5.48
CA ASP A 35 -5.21 0.18 5.64
C ASP A 35 -6.60 0.80 5.44
N SER A 36 -7.35 0.41 4.41
CA SER A 36 -8.69 0.94 4.17
C SER A 36 -9.78 0.40 5.09
N LYS A 37 -9.47 -0.55 5.99
CA LYS A 37 -10.41 -0.96 7.05
C LYS A 37 -10.50 0.07 8.16
N LEU A 38 -9.45 0.86 8.35
CA LEU A 38 -9.49 1.98 9.28
C LEU A 38 -10.32 3.07 8.61
N ALA A 39 -11.48 3.36 9.19
CA ALA A 39 -12.50 4.23 8.62
C ALA A 39 -12.04 5.70 8.57
N ASP A 40 -12.58 6.57 9.41
CA ASP A 40 -12.26 8.01 9.35
C ASP A 40 -10.82 8.32 9.77
N ASP A 41 -10.23 7.48 10.63
CA ASP A 41 -8.85 7.59 11.07
C ASP A 41 -7.95 6.62 10.27
N ARG A 42 -7.84 6.89 8.97
CA ARG A 42 -7.06 6.05 8.05
C ARG A 42 -5.59 6.52 8.02
N PRO A 43 -4.68 5.97 8.86
CA PRO A 43 -3.31 6.45 8.95
C PRO A 43 -2.58 6.26 7.62
N ILE A 44 -1.73 7.23 7.29
CA ILE A 44 -0.86 7.20 6.13
C ILE A 44 0.57 6.95 6.63
N LEU A 45 1.09 5.77 6.35
CA LEU A 45 2.49 5.45 6.57
C LEU A 45 3.28 5.86 5.33
N THR A 46 4.06 6.93 5.43
CA THR A 46 5.04 7.29 4.39
C THR A 46 6.29 6.45 4.57
N VAL A 47 6.69 5.73 3.53
CA VAL A 47 7.91 4.91 3.52
C VAL A 47 8.94 5.49 2.56
N THR A 48 10.20 5.18 2.78
CA THR A 48 11.25 5.57 1.81
C THR A 48 11.13 4.72 0.54
N PRO A 49 11.50 5.26 -0.64
CA PRO A 49 11.56 4.46 -1.87
C PRO A 49 12.46 3.23 -1.75
N GLY A 50 13.59 3.34 -1.03
CA GLY A 50 14.51 2.23 -0.79
C GLY A 50 13.88 1.08 -0.01
N SER A 51 13.22 1.39 1.12
CA SER A 51 12.52 0.38 1.93
C SER A 51 11.37 -0.27 1.16
N TYR A 52 10.61 0.51 0.38
CA TYR A 52 9.52 0.01 -0.43
C TYR A 52 10.02 -0.96 -1.53
N ASN A 53 11.09 -0.59 -2.23
CA ASN A 53 11.71 -1.47 -3.24
C ASN A 53 12.28 -2.75 -2.62
N GLY A 54 12.89 -2.65 -1.43
CA GLY A 54 13.36 -3.82 -0.69
C GLY A 54 12.23 -4.78 -0.33
N LEU A 55 11.09 -4.25 0.16
CA LEU A 55 9.89 -5.04 0.43
C LEU A 55 9.37 -5.71 -0.85
N LEU A 56 9.23 -4.99 -1.96
CA LEU A 56 8.75 -5.55 -3.22
C LEU A 56 9.66 -6.67 -3.75
N ALA A 57 10.98 -6.49 -3.64
CA ALA A 57 11.94 -7.52 -3.99
C ALA A 57 11.77 -8.76 -3.12
N TRP A 58 11.65 -8.59 -1.79
CA TRP A 58 11.44 -9.70 -0.87
C TRP A 58 10.16 -10.48 -1.19
N VAL A 59 9.02 -9.77 -1.40
CA VAL A 59 7.73 -10.39 -1.78
C VAL A 59 7.83 -11.11 -3.12
N LYS A 60 8.53 -10.56 -4.12
CA LYS A 60 8.72 -11.23 -5.41
C LYS A 60 9.44 -12.58 -5.27
N HIS A 61 10.40 -12.66 -4.35
CA HIS A 61 11.18 -13.88 -4.10
C HIS A 61 10.43 -14.89 -3.21
N HIS A 62 9.59 -14.45 -2.28
CA HIS A 62 9.02 -15.31 -1.23
C HIS A 62 7.48 -15.42 -1.24
N GLY A 63 6.79 -14.56 -1.98
CA GLY A 63 5.32 -14.43 -1.98
C GLY A 63 4.58 -15.34 -2.96
N ARG A 64 5.26 -16.30 -3.61
CA ARG A 64 4.64 -17.30 -4.50
C ARG A 64 4.27 -18.58 -3.73
N GLN A 65 3.48 -18.44 -2.67
CA GLN A 65 2.81 -19.57 -2.00
C GLN A 65 1.39 -19.68 -2.56
#